data_AF-A0A8J9YAQ9-F1
#
_entry.id   AF-A0A8J9YAQ9-F1
#
_cell.length_a   1.000
_cell.length_b   1.000
_cell.length_c   1.000
_cell.angle_alpha   90.00
_cell.angle_beta   90.00
_cell.angle_gamma   90.00
#
_symmetry.space_group_name_H-M   'P 1'
#
loop_
_entity.id
_entity.type
_entity.pdbx_description
1 polymer ?
#
loop_
_entity_poly.entity_id
_entity_poly.type
_entity_poly.pdbx_seq_one_letter_code
_entity_poly.pdbx_strand_id
1 'polypeptide(L)'
;MSNSTNRKVQYLAGICVSFAFTFTGAVISWPSPAIPKFIYGRTDVIITDEQTSWVVSLAALGALPGCYLGKVLSERAGRRRTILSASIPGLLGALIILFTKSPLVMCFARLLMGISNGVTAVVTMIYLTEIADKEIRGALGMLVQVMMNLGSLAMYSIGPFVSYKVLNSIVLSLSICYALMCLWVPESPYFHLTRGKIPAAKKDFMFIKNTKDEAWADEQIHTMRVHVQANMENESSMKELFTNRKYWNAIYIVTGLKILQYMTGSLAIQSYVEMIFRHTAKISGPMVSIVYGFVQLGAGIGATFLARYFGRRILILTSCTGVALSLTTIG
;
A
#
# COMPACT_ATOMS: atom_id res chain seq x y z
N MET A 1 -16.51 11.20 32.70
CA MET A 1 -17.06 12.09 31.65
C MET A 1 -16.46 11.67 30.32
N SER A 2 -17.28 11.11 29.42
CA SER A 2 -16.86 10.72 28.06
C SER A 2 -16.65 11.99 27.23
N ASN A 3 -15.47 12.60 27.30
CA ASN A 3 -15.10 13.65 26.37
C ASN A 3 -15.06 13.01 24.98
N SER A 4 -15.96 13.43 24.09
CA SER A 4 -15.96 13.04 22.69
C SER A 4 -14.63 13.47 22.07
N THR A 5 -13.67 12.56 22.01
CA THR A 5 -12.35 12.81 21.43
C THR A 5 -12.56 13.28 19.99
N ASN A 6 -12.10 14.48 19.67
CA ASN A 6 -12.23 15.03 18.34
C ASN A 6 -11.27 14.30 17.39
N ARG A 7 -11.76 13.28 16.69
CA ARG A 7 -10.96 12.36 15.86
C ARG A 7 -10.60 12.92 14.48
N LYS A 8 -10.96 14.19 14.18
CA LYS A 8 -10.73 14.80 12.86
C LYS A 8 -9.25 14.75 12.45
N VAL A 9 -8.33 15.03 13.39
CA VAL A 9 -6.89 15.01 13.10
C VAL A 9 -6.39 13.59 12.81
N GLN A 10 -6.90 12.57 13.51
CA GLN A 10 -6.57 11.16 13.23
C GLN A 10 -7.05 10.72 11.84
N TYR A 11 -8.28 11.11 11.44
CA TYR A 11 -8.77 10.84 10.10
C TYR A 11 -7.96 11.56 9.02
N LEU A 12 -7.62 12.84 9.24
CA LEU A 12 -6.81 13.61 8.29
C LEU A 12 -5.40 13.02 8.13
N ALA A 13 -4.71 12.73 9.23
CA ALA A 13 -3.40 12.08 9.21
C ALA A 13 -3.50 10.69 8.54
N GLY A 14 -4.56 9.94 8.83
CA GLY A 14 -4.83 8.65 8.22
C GLY A 14 -5.03 8.73 6.71
N ILE A 15 -5.77 9.74 6.22
CA ILE A 15 -5.97 9.99 4.78
C ILE A 15 -4.65 10.38 4.12
N CYS A 16 -3.88 11.32 4.70
CA CYS A 16 -2.59 11.76 4.15
C CYS A 16 -1.60 10.60 3.99
N VAL A 17 -1.50 9.74 5.00
CA VAL A 17 -0.62 8.57 4.94
C VAL A 17 -1.17 7.49 4.00
N SER A 18 -2.49 7.25 4.01
CA SER A 18 -3.11 6.28 3.10
C SER A 18 -3.02 6.69 1.64
N PHE A 19 -2.88 7.99 1.34
CA PHE A 19 -2.72 8.48 -0.04
C PHE A 19 -1.47 7.91 -0.73
N ALA A 20 -0.45 7.51 0.03
CA ALA A 20 0.71 6.82 -0.52
C ALA A 20 0.34 5.48 -1.19
N PHE A 21 -0.78 4.86 -0.80
CA PHE A 21 -1.31 3.67 -1.48
C PHE A 21 -1.98 3.98 -2.82
N THR A 22 -2.42 5.21 -3.07
CA THR A 22 -2.87 5.63 -4.41
C THR A 22 -1.72 5.51 -5.41
N PHE A 23 -0.50 5.89 -5.02
CA PHE A 23 0.68 5.64 -5.83
C PHE A 23 0.94 4.14 -5.99
N THR A 24 0.87 3.34 -4.93
CA THR A 24 1.01 1.88 -5.01
C THR A 24 0.04 1.24 -6.00
N GLY A 25 -1.25 1.60 -5.93
CA GLY A 25 -2.28 1.11 -6.85
C GLY A 25 -2.00 1.52 -8.29
N ALA A 26 -1.58 2.77 -8.50
CA ALA A 26 -1.19 3.24 -9.82
C ALA A 26 0.02 2.47 -10.38
N VAL A 27 1.04 2.20 -9.56
CA VAL A 27 2.23 1.42 -9.95
C VAL A 27 1.88 -0.03 -10.31
N ILE A 28 0.95 -0.66 -9.60
CA ILE A 28 0.50 -2.03 -9.86
C ILE A 28 -0.31 -2.10 -11.16
N SER A 29 -1.22 -1.15 -11.38
CA SER A 29 -2.12 -1.15 -12.55
C SER A 29 -1.52 -0.49 -13.78
N TRP A 30 -0.40 0.23 -13.66
CA TRP A 30 0.31 0.89 -14.76
C TRP A 30 0.58 0.01 -15.99
N PRO A 31 0.99 -1.28 -15.85
CA PRO A 31 1.24 -2.13 -17.00
C PRO A 31 0.02 -2.29 -17.92
N SER A 32 -1.19 -2.27 -17.37
CA SER A 32 -2.42 -2.55 -18.13
C SER A 32 -2.62 -1.59 -19.30
N PRO A 33 -2.60 -0.24 -19.12
CA PRO A 33 -2.61 0.70 -20.23
C PRO A 33 -1.23 0.91 -20.89
N ALA A 34 -0.12 0.51 -20.28
CA ALA A 34 1.22 0.72 -20.84
C ALA A 34 1.59 -0.34 -21.89
N ILE A 35 1.31 -1.61 -21.62
CA ILE A 35 1.66 -2.75 -22.49
C ILE A 35 1.05 -2.61 -23.88
N PRO A 36 -0.26 -2.32 -24.05
CA PRO A 36 -0.83 -2.07 -25.36
C PRO A 36 -0.12 -0.94 -26.11
N LYS A 37 0.35 0.09 -25.41
CA LYS A 37 1.07 1.21 -26.06
C LYS A 37 2.42 0.78 -26.62
N PHE A 38 3.11 -0.15 -25.95
CA PHE A 38 4.35 -0.75 -26.46
C PHE A 38 4.08 -1.63 -27.69
N ILE A 39 3.08 -2.51 -27.61
CA ILE A 39 2.76 -3.47 -28.68
C ILE A 39 2.26 -2.77 -29.96
N TYR A 40 1.37 -1.78 -29.82
CA TYR A 40 0.79 -1.08 -30.97
C TYR A 40 1.65 0.10 -31.47
N GLY A 41 2.92 0.19 -31.09
CA GLY A 41 3.84 1.21 -31.57
C GLY A 41 3.44 2.64 -31.22
N ARG A 42 2.67 2.84 -30.14
CA ARG A 42 2.23 4.18 -29.67
C ARG A 42 3.27 4.86 -28.78
N THR A 43 4.49 4.34 -28.75
CA THR A 43 5.62 4.81 -27.95
C THR A 43 6.90 4.74 -28.76
N ASP A 44 7.83 5.66 -28.51
CA ASP A 44 9.20 5.63 -29.04
C ASP A 44 10.07 4.50 -28.42
N VAL A 45 9.47 3.53 -27.73
CA VAL A 45 10.13 2.47 -26.98
C VAL A 45 9.88 1.15 -27.71
N ILE A 46 10.96 0.50 -28.14
CA ILE A 46 10.93 -0.84 -28.70
C ILE A 46 11.29 -1.80 -27.57
N ILE A 47 10.37 -2.72 -27.25
CA ILE A 47 10.51 -3.66 -26.14
C ILE A 47 9.96 -5.02 -26.57
N THR A 48 10.67 -6.10 -26.19
CA THR A 48 10.21 -7.47 -26.44
C THR A 48 9.20 -7.93 -25.39
N ASP A 49 8.47 -9.01 -25.64
CA ASP A 49 7.53 -9.59 -24.67
C ASP A 49 8.24 -10.05 -23.38
N GLU A 50 9.43 -10.62 -23.52
CA GLU A 50 10.28 -11.00 -22.38
C GLU A 50 10.69 -9.79 -21.54
N GLN A 51 11.15 -8.72 -22.18
CA GLN A 51 11.53 -7.49 -21.49
C GLN A 51 10.32 -6.84 -20.81
N THR A 52 9.16 -6.86 -21.47
CA THR A 52 7.90 -6.38 -20.89
C THR A 52 7.56 -7.15 -19.62
N SER A 53 7.69 -8.48 -19.66
CA SER A 53 7.45 -9.35 -18.49
C SER A 53 8.38 -9.02 -17.31
N TRP A 54 9.65 -8.72 -17.59
CA TRP A 54 10.60 -8.24 -16.57
C TRP A 54 10.20 -6.88 -15.99
N VAL A 55 9.82 -5.92 -16.83
CA VAL A 55 9.36 -4.59 -16.40
C VAL A 55 8.14 -4.69 -15.48
N VAL A 56 7.20 -5.58 -15.77
CA VAL A 56 6.04 -5.82 -14.89
C VAL A 56 6.46 -6.42 -13.55
N SER A 57 7.26 -7.49 -13.59
CA SER A 57 7.59 -8.31 -12.42
C SER A 57 8.52 -7.61 -11.42
N LEU A 58 9.42 -6.74 -11.89
CA LEU A 58 10.43 -6.10 -11.05
C LEU A 58 9.86 -5.13 -10.00
N ALA A 59 8.64 -4.61 -10.20
CA ALA A 59 7.97 -3.82 -9.17
C ALA A 59 7.61 -4.68 -7.95
N ALA A 60 7.15 -5.92 -8.16
CA ALA A 60 6.87 -6.86 -7.07
C ALA A 60 8.17 -7.33 -6.40
N LEU A 61 9.21 -7.59 -7.20
CA LEU A 61 10.53 -7.99 -6.69
C LEU A 61 11.17 -6.89 -5.84
N GLY A 62 11.08 -5.62 -6.26
CA GLY A 62 11.57 -4.48 -5.49
C GLY A 62 10.84 -4.25 -4.17
N ALA A 63 9.58 -4.68 -4.05
CA ALA A 63 8.83 -4.55 -2.80
C ALA A 63 9.39 -5.42 -1.67
N LEU A 64 10.04 -6.55 -1.97
CA LEU A 64 10.63 -7.45 -0.97
C LEU A 64 11.70 -6.75 -0.10
N PRO A 65 12.80 -6.20 -0.66
CA PRO A 65 13.75 -5.44 0.13
C PRO A 65 13.13 -4.17 0.71
N GLY A 66 12.15 -3.57 0.02
CA GLY A 66 11.39 -2.42 0.53
C GLY A 66 10.71 -2.70 1.87
N CYS A 67 10.04 -3.85 2.03
CA CYS A 67 9.39 -4.22 3.29
C CYS A 67 10.39 -4.35 4.44
N TYR A 68 11.55 -4.98 4.20
CA TYR A 68 12.60 -5.11 5.20
C TYR A 68 13.22 -3.76 5.59
N LEU A 69 13.58 -2.96 4.58
CA LEU A 69 14.10 -1.60 4.78
C LEU A 69 13.09 -0.74 5.54
N GLY A 70 11.80 -0.85 5.22
CA GLY A 70 10.74 -0.10 5.89
C GLY A 70 10.67 -0.39 7.38
N LYS A 71 10.77 -1.67 7.78
CA LYS A 71 10.87 -2.04 9.19
C LYS A 71 12.08 -1.37 9.85
N VAL A 72 13.28 -1.61 9.32
CA VAL A 72 14.55 -1.12 9.90
C VAL A 72 14.59 0.41 9.98
N LEU A 73 14.20 1.10 8.92
CA LEU A 73 14.17 2.57 8.90
C LEU A 73 13.11 3.10 9.87
N SER A 74 11.93 2.47 9.96
CA SER A 74 10.86 2.96 10.86
C SER A 74 11.23 2.88 12.34
N GLU A 75 12.03 1.89 12.73
CA GLU A 75 12.56 1.72 14.08
C GLU A 75 13.70 2.71 14.37
N ARG A 76 14.52 3.03 13.36
CA ARG A 76 15.68 3.94 13.49
C ARG A 76 15.31 5.42 13.39
N ALA A 77 14.68 5.81 12.28
CA ALA A 77 14.43 7.20 11.90
C ALA A 77 13.04 7.71 12.35
N GLY A 78 12.10 6.82 12.65
CA GLY A 78 10.71 7.17 12.92
C GLY A 78 9.79 6.88 11.74
N ARG A 79 8.48 6.95 11.95
CA ARG A 79 7.49 6.53 10.95
C ARG A 79 7.35 7.61 9.88
N ARG A 80 7.19 8.88 10.29
CA ARG A 80 7.07 10.03 9.38
C ARG A 80 8.29 10.14 8.45
N ARG A 81 9.49 10.12 9.04
CA ARG A 81 10.74 10.25 8.25
C ARG A 81 10.92 9.08 7.28
N THR A 82 10.50 7.88 7.66
CA THR A 82 10.62 6.71 6.79
C THR A 82 9.66 6.75 5.61
N ILE A 83 8.43 7.20 5.81
CA ILE A 83 7.46 7.39 4.71
C ILE A 83 7.97 8.47 3.74
N LEU A 84 8.53 9.58 4.26
CA LEU A 84 9.14 10.60 3.42
C LEU A 84 10.39 10.09 2.69
N SER A 85 11.25 9.30 3.34
CA SER A 85 12.40 8.71 2.64
C SER A 85 11.98 7.70 1.57
N ALA A 86 10.85 7.01 1.76
CA ALA A 86 10.26 6.13 0.75
C ALA A 86 9.80 6.92 -0.48
N SER A 87 9.50 8.23 -0.33
CA SER A 87 9.11 9.05 -1.46
C SER A 87 10.20 9.24 -2.50
N ILE A 88 11.46 9.21 -2.07
CA ILE A 88 12.63 9.43 -2.90
C ILE A 88 12.76 8.34 -3.99
N PRO A 89 12.84 7.02 -3.68
CA PRO A 89 12.91 6.00 -4.72
C PRO A 89 11.66 5.94 -5.59
N GLY A 90 10.47 6.26 -5.06
CA GLY A 90 9.23 6.36 -5.83
C GLY A 90 9.28 7.47 -6.88
N LEU A 91 9.71 8.67 -6.47
CA LEU A 91 9.89 9.83 -7.35
C LEU A 91 10.95 9.57 -8.41
N LEU A 92 12.11 9.03 -8.01
CA LEU A 92 13.19 8.70 -8.94
C LEU A 92 12.73 7.66 -9.97
N GLY A 93 12.06 6.59 -9.53
CA GLY A 93 11.50 5.59 -10.44
C GLY A 93 10.47 6.19 -11.42
N ALA A 94 9.56 7.03 -10.93
CA ALA A 94 8.57 7.72 -11.78
C ALA A 94 9.22 8.73 -12.75
N LEU A 95 10.30 9.39 -12.35
CA LEU A 95 11.05 10.30 -13.22
C LEU A 95 11.79 9.51 -14.32
N ILE A 96 12.47 8.43 -13.95
CA ILE A 96 13.20 7.58 -14.89
C ILE A 96 12.23 6.98 -15.92
N ILE A 97 11.07 6.46 -15.50
CA ILE A 97 10.11 5.83 -16.42
C ILE A 97 9.49 6.84 -17.40
N LEU A 98 9.39 8.12 -17.02
CA LEU A 98 8.87 9.21 -17.86
C LEU A 98 9.82 9.54 -19.02
N PHE A 99 11.13 9.51 -18.79
CA PHE A 99 12.13 9.94 -19.79
C PHE A 99 12.85 8.79 -20.49
N THR A 100 12.86 7.61 -19.90
CA THR A 100 13.60 6.47 -20.46
C THR A 100 12.96 5.92 -21.73
N LYS A 101 13.82 5.50 -22.65
CA LYS A 101 13.46 4.66 -23.81
C LYS A 101 14.08 3.26 -23.75
N SER A 102 14.91 2.99 -22.75
CA SER A 102 15.63 1.72 -22.60
C SER A 102 14.86 0.76 -21.69
N PRO A 103 14.52 -0.46 -22.14
CA PRO A 103 13.84 -1.47 -21.32
C PRO A 103 14.59 -1.82 -20.02
N LEU A 104 15.93 -1.88 -20.06
CA LEU A 104 16.74 -2.16 -18.87
C LEU A 104 16.63 -1.04 -17.82
N VAL A 105 16.56 0.21 -18.27
CA VAL A 105 16.39 1.36 -17.39
C VAL A 105 14.95 1.42 -16.85
N MET A 106 13.95 0.96 -17.61
CA MET A 106 12.58 0.78 -17.11
C MET A 106 12.52 -0.29 -16.01
N CYS A 107 13.20 -1.41 -16.20
CA CYS A 107 13.35 -2.46 -15.19
C CYS A 107 13.89 -1.89 -13.87
N PHE A 108 14.95 -1.08 -13.92
CA PHE A 108 15.50 -0.40 -12.75
C PHE A 108 14.52 0.60 -12.11
N ALA A 109 13.83 1.40 -12.94
CA ALA A 109 12.79 2.32 -12.46
C ALA A 109 11.67 1.59 -11.70
N ARG A 110 11.21 0.46 -12.23
CA ARG A 110 10.16 -0.38 -11.62
C ARG A 110 10.63 -0.99 -10.30
N LEU A 111 11.88 -1.41 -10.22
CA LEU A 111 12.48 -1.89 -8.97
C LEU A 111 12.48 -0.79 -7.90
N LEU A 112 12.87 0.44 -8.24
CA LEU A 112 12.84 1.59 -7.31
C LEU A 112 11.42 1.91 -6.81
N MET A 113 10.43 1.93 -7.71
CA MET A 113 9.02 2.12 -7.34
C MET A 113 8.53 0.97 -6.45
N GLY A 114 8.96 -0.25 -6.72
CA GLY A 114 8.71 -1.42 -5.87
C GLY A 114 9.25 -1.23 -4.45
N ILE A 115 10.50 -0.80 -4.30
CA ILE A 115 11.11 -0.51 -3.00
C ILE A 115 10.29 0.53 -2.24
N SER A 116 9.92 1.64 -2.90
CA SER A 116 9.05 2.67 -2.33
C SER A 116 7.74 2.09 -1.80
N ASN A 117 7.07 1.26 -2.60
CA ASN A 117 5.80 0.63 -2.24
C ASN A 117 5.96 -0.32 -1.04
N GLY A 118 7.02 -1.12 -1.02
CA GLY A 118 7.32 -2.04 0.09
C GLY A 118 7.56 -1.30 1.41
N VAL A 119 8.37 -0.24 1.39
CA VAL A 119 8.61 0.62 2.58
C VAL A 119 7.30 1.23 3.05
N THR A 120 6.57 1.86 2.13
CA THR A 120 5.29 2.53 2.43
C THR A 120 4.26 1.57 3.01
N ALA A 121 4.18 0.35 2.48
CA ALA A 121 3.20 -0.64 2.92
C ALA A 121 3.39 -1.04 4.39
N VAL A 122 4.64 -1.25 4.81
CA VAL A 122 4.96 -1.61 6.19
C VAL A 122 4.74 -0.42 7.13
N VAL A 123 5.32 0.74 6.80
CA VAL A 123 5.34 1.87 7.74
C VAL A 123 3.98 2.53 7.89
N THR A 124 3.18 2.59 6.83
CA THR A 124 1.80 3.09 6.90
C THR A 124 0.96 2.28 7.88
N MET A 125 1.03 0.94 7.80
CA MET A 125 0.25 0.08 8.69
C MET A 125 0.68 0.26 10.15
N ILE A 126 1.98 0.31 10.42
CA ILE A 126 2.51 0.58 11.77
C ILE A 126 2.01 1.94 12.26
N TYR A 127 2.20 2.99 11.46
CA TYR A 127 1.81 4.35 11.83
C TYR A 127 0.32 4.45 12.17
N LEU A 128 -0.55 3.93 11.30
CA LEU A 128 -2.00 3.93 11.53
C LEU A 128 -2.37 3.17 12.81
N THR A 129 -1.72 2.05 13.11
CA THR A 129 -2.01 1.32 14.36
C THR A 129 -1.59 2.07 15.62
N GLU A 130 -0.52 2.86 15.54
CA GLU A 130 0.03 3.62 16.68
C GLU A 130 -0.75 4.90 16.97
N ILE A 131 -1.28 5.58 15.94
CA ILE A 131 -2.03 6.83 16.13
C ILE A 131 -3.52 6.62 16.39
N ALA A 132 -4.09 5.51 15.89
CA ALA A 132 -5.53 5.29 15.90
C ALA A 132 -6.07 4.88 17.26
N ASP A 133 -7.18 5.50 17.65
CA ASP A 133 -8.05 4.97 18.70
C ASP A 133 -8.61 3.59 18.31
N LYS A 134 -8.83 2.75 19.33
CA LYS A 134 -9.32 1.37 19.18
C LYS A 134 -10.56 1.27 18.28
N GLU A 135 -11.48 2.23 18.40
CA GLU A 135 -12.74 2.26 17.65
C GLU A 135 -12.58 2.58 16.16
N ILE A 136 -11.60 3.41 15.78
CA ILE A 136 -11.42 3.88 14.39
C ILE A 136 -10.29 3.16 13.65
N ARG A 137 -9.46 2.39 14.36
CA ARG A 137 -8.33 1.65 13.77
C ARG A 137 -8.75 0.78 12.58
N GLY A 138 -9.91 0.13 12.68
CA GLY A 138 -10.48 -0.64 11.58
C GLY A 138 -10.75 0.23 10.35
N ALA A 139 -11.38 1.40 10.54
CA ALA A 139 -11.72 2.34 9.48
C ALA A 139 -10.48 2.90 8.78
N LEU A 140 -9.44 3.27 9.53
CA LEU A 140 -8.18 3.72 8.94
C LEU A 140 -7.49 2.63 8.13
N GLY A 141 -7.56 1.36 8.57
CA GLY A 141 -7.10 0.23 7.77
C GLY A 141 -7.87 0.06 6.45
N MET A 142 -9.17 0.38 6.42
CA MET A 142 -9.97 0.32 5.18
C MET A 142 -9.55 1.41 4.19
N LEU A 143 -9.22 2.62 4.69
CA LEU A 143 -8.81 3.75 3.85
C LEU A 143 -7.59 3.39 2.98
N VAL A 144 -6.64 2.63 3.52
CA VAL A 144 -5.48 2.14 2.78
C VAL A 144 -5.88 1.35 1.53
N GLN A 145 -6.82 0.41 1.67
CA GLN A 145 -7.30 -0.40 0.55
C GLN A 145 -8.10 0.43 -0.46
N VAL A 146 -8.93 1.36 0.02
CA VAL A 146 -9.70 2.27 -0.84
C VAL A 146 -8.78 3.15 -1.67
N MET A 147 -7.76 3.76 -1.05
CA MET A 147 -6.77 4.60 -1.76
C MET A 147 -6.01 3.79 -2.81
N MET A 148 -5.62 2.55 -2.49
CA MET A 148 -5.00 1.65 -3.47
C MET A 148 -5.91 1.40 -4.67
N ASN A 149 -7.18 1.04 -4.43
CA ASN A 149 -8.14 0.79 -5.50
C ASN A 149 -8.44 2.05 -6.32
N LEU A 150 -8.47 3.24 -5.69
CA LEU A 150 -8.62 4.51 -6.40
C LEU A 150 -7.43 4.79 -7.32
N GLY A 151 -6.21 4.50 -6.88
CA GLY A 151 -5.01 4.59 -7.72
C GLY A 151 -5.07 3.67 -8.94
N SER A 152 -5.49 2.42 -8.73
CA SER A 152 -5.72 1.45 -9.81
C SER A 152 -6.80 1.90 -10.79
N LEU A 153 -7.96 2.36 -10.26
CA LEU A 153 -9.07 2.87 -11.07
C LEU A 153 -8.65 4.08 -11.92
N ALA A 154 -7.85 5.00 -11.38
CA ALA A 154 -7.33 6.14 -12.13
C ALA A 154 -6.48 5.69 -13.32
N MET A 155 -5.65 4.66 -13.15
CA MET A 155 -4.84 4.11 -14.23
C MET A 155 -5.67 3.38 -15.28
N TYR A 156 -6.67 2.60 -14.87
CA TYR A 156 -7.57 1.94 -15.81
C TYR A 156 -8.47 2.93 -16.57
N SER A 157 -8.84 4.03 -15.94
CA SER A 157 -9.77 5.02 -16.53
C SER A 157 -9.10 6.05 -17.40
N ILE A 158 -7.99 6.63 -16.94
CA ILE A 158 -7.30 7.69 -17.69
C ILE A 158 -6.30 7.06 -18.66
N GLY A 159 -5.64 5.99 -18.23
CA GLY A 159 -4.47 5.44 -18.90
C GLY A 159 -4.69 5.05 -20.36
N PRO A 160 -5.76 4.34 -20.74
CA PRO A 160 -5.98 3.93 -22.13
C PRO A 160 -6.18 5.09 -23.12
N PHE A 161 -6.68 6.24 -22.65
CA PHE A 161 -7.05 7.37 -23.52
C PHE A 161 -5.97 8.45 -23.64
N VAL A 162 -4.92 8.38 -22.81
CA VAL A 162 -3.83 9.37 -22.80
C VAL A 162 -2.56 8.83 -23.45
N SER A 163 -1.65 9.72 -23.85
CA SER A 163 -0.33 9.32 -24.37
C SER A 163 0.52 8.65 -23.28
N TYR A 164 1.57 7.92 -23.68
CA TYR A 164 2.49 7.28 -22.74
C TYR A 164 3.22 8.30 -21.83
N LYS A 165 3.55 9.47 -22.36
CA LYS A 165 4.15 10.56 -21.58
C LYS A 165 3.18 11.06 -20.50
N VAL A 166 1.93 11.34 -20.86
CA VAL A 166 0.90 11.80 -19.90
C VAL A 166 0.62 10.73 -18.84
N LEU A 167 0.58 9.45 -19.22
CA LEU A 167 0.42 8.33 -18.29
C LEU A 167 1.50 8.36 -17.19
N ASN A 168 2.77 8.51 -17.58
CA ASN A 168 3.89 8.54 -16.66
C ASN A 168 3.94 9.85 -15.86
N SER A 169 3.52 10.97 -16.45
CA SER A 169 3.36 12.23 -15.72
C SER A 169 2.34 12.11 -14.60
N ILE A 170 1.22 11.41 -14.79
CA ILE A 170 0.23 11.16 -13.73
C ILE A 170 0.86 10.37 -12.57
N VAL A 171 1.62 9.31 -12.87
CA VAL A 171 2.29 8.51 -11.84
C VAL A 171 3.33 9.34 -11.07
N LEU A 172 4.08 10.19 -11.76
CA LEU A 172 5.01 11.15 -11.14
C LEU A 172 4.26 12.16 -10.26
N SER A 173 3.15 12.74 -10.74
CA SER A 173 2.32 13.66 -9.97
C SER A 173 1.76 13.01 -8.72
N LEU A 174 1.27 11.77 -8.79
CA LEU A 174 0.85 11.01 -7.61
C LEU A 174 1.99 10.84 -6.61
N SER A 175 3.21 10.62 -7.11
CA SER A 175 4.39 10.48 -6.27
C SER A 175 4.74 11.76 -5.51
N ILE A 176 4.68 12.91 -6.20
CA ILE A 176 4.89 14.24 -5.61
C ILE A 176 3.77 14.54 -4.61
N CYS A 177 2.52 14.29 -4.97
CA CYS A 177 1.37 14.53 -4.11
C CYS A 177 1.45 13.75 -2.79
N TYR A 178 1.83 12.46 -2.81
CA TYR A 178 1.97 11.74 -1.54
C TYR A 178 3.14 12.25 -0.71
N ALA A 179 4.25 12.63 -1.33
CA ALA A 179 5.38 13.23 -0.61
C ALA A 179 4.95 14.51 0.12
N LEU A 180 4.23 15.40 -0.58
CA LEU A 180 3.71 16.65 -0.03
C LEU A 180 2.68 16.42 1.08
N MET A 181 1.74 15.50 0.90
CA MET A 181 0.74 15.17 1.93
C MET A 181 1.41 14.60 3.20
N CYS A 182 2.47 13.82 3.06
CA CYS A 182 3.19 13.24 4.18
C CYS A 182 4.02 14.28 4.98
N LEU A 183 4.29 15.47 4.43
CA LEU A 183 4.99 16.53 5.16
C LEU A 183 4.18 17.05 6.34
N TRP A 184 2.84 16.99 6.28
CA TRP A 184 1.96 17.51 7.34
C TRP A 184 1.63 16.48 8.42
N VAL A 185 2.06 15.23 8.23
CA VAL A 185 1.77 14.13 9.15
C VAL A 185 2.68 14.24 10.38
N PRO A 186 2.15 14.22 11.62
CA PRO A 186 2.97 14.23 12.84
C PRO A 186 3.71 12.91 13.02
N GLU A 187 4.77 12.90 13.82
CA GLU A 187 5.46 11.65 14.15
C GLU A 187 4.61 10.83 15.13
N SER A 188 4.87 9.52 15.19
CA SER A 188 4.17 8.64 16.13
C SER A 188 4.59 8.92 17.59
N PRO A 189 3.66 9.20 18.52
CA PRO A 189 3.97 9.31 19.94
C PRO A 189 4.64 8.05 20.49
N TYR A 190 4.25 6.87 19.99
CA TYR A 190 4.85 5.59 20.36
C TYR A 190 6.36 5.58 20.05
N PHE A 191 6.75 6.07 18.87
CA PHE A 191 8.16 6.18 18.49
C PHE A 191 8.96 7.14 19.38
N HIS A 192 8.35 8.26 19.78
CA HIS A 192 9.03 9.18 20.71
C HIS A 192 9.24 8.55 22.08
N LEU A 193 8.29 7.74 22.56
CA LEU A 193 8.40 7.02 23.82
C LEU A 193 9.48 5.92 23.78
N THR A 194 9.63 5.18 22.67
CA THR A 194 10.72 4.19 22.53
C THR A 194 12.12 4.84 22.52
N ARG A 195 12.20 6.15 22.25
CA ARG A 195 13.43 6.95 22.31
C ARG A 195 13.59 7.75 23.61
N GLY A 196 12.70 7.57 24.58
CA GLY A 196 12.71 8.32 25.84
C GLY A 196 12.37 9.81 25.72
N LYS A 197 11.88 10.27 24.56
CA LYS A 197 11.58 11.68 24.28
C LYS A 197 10.16 12.05 24.70
N ILE A 198 9.91 12.08 26.01
CA ILE A 198 8.58 12.30 26.60
C ILE A 198 7.95 13.64 26.17
N PRO A 199 8.66 14.79 26.18
CA PRO A 199 8.04 16.07 25.79
C PRO A 199 7.57 16.08 24.32
N ALA A 200 8.33 15.46 23.43
CA ALA A 200 7.95 15.33 22.02
C ALA A 200 6.76 14.37 21.85
N ALA A 201 6.74 13.25 22.58
CA ALA A 201 5.62 12.32 22.58
C ALA A 201 4.32 13.00 23.04
N LYS A 202 4.35 13.79 24.13
CA LYS A 202 3.20 14.55 24.63
C LYS A 202 2.69 15.54 23.58
N LYS A 203 3.59 16.30 22.96
CA LYS A 203 3.25 17.28 21.92
C LYS A 203 2.51 16.64 20.74
N ASP A 204 3.08 15.58 20.17
CA ASP A 204 2.48 14.89 19.02
C ASP A 204 1.19 14.16 19.42
N PHE A 205 1.10 13.60 20.62
CA PHE A 205 -0.11 12.98 21.13
C PHE A 205 -1.25 13.99 21.29
N MET A 206 -0.99 15.14 21.91
CA MET A 206 -1.98 16.22 22.05
C MET A 206 -2.46 16.74 20.69
N PHE A 207 -1.55 16.87 19.73
CA PHE A 207 -1.88 17.24 18.35
C PHE A 207 -2.79 16.21 17.70
N ILE A 208 -2.44 14.92 17.75
CA ILE A 208 -3.21 13.81 17.15
C ILE A 208 -4.59 13.65 17.81
N LYS A 209 -4.66 13.77 19.15
CA LYS A 209 -5.92 13.69 19.91
C LYS A 209 -6.74 14.97 19.85
N ASN A 210 -6.17 16.04 19.31
CA ASN A 210 -6.76 17.39 19.28
C ASN A 210 -7.30 17.81 20.66
N THR A 211 -6.49 17.60 21.71
CA THR A 211 -6.83 17.96 23.08
C THR A 211 -5.94 19.07 23.58
N LYS A 212 -6.49 19.96 24.40
CA LYS A 212 -5.74 20.99 25.14
C LYS A 212 -5.56 20.63 26.62
N ASP A 213 -6.15 19.52 27.05
CA ASP A 213 -6.04 19.03 28.43
C ASP A 213 -4.66 18.37 28.64
N GLU A 214 -3.75 19.12 29.25
CA GLU A 214 -2.41 18.65 29.53
C GLU A 214 -2.35 17.56 30.60
N ALA A 215 -3.24 17.62 31.61
CA ALA A 215 -3.24 16.65 32.71
C ALA A 215 -3.71 15.27 32.23
N TRP A 216 -4.78 15.25 31.43
CA TRP A 216 -5.23 14.01 30.76
C TRP A 216 -4.17 13.47 29.80
N ALA A 217 -3.49 14.35 29.05
CA ALA A 217 -2.43 13.92 28.14
C ALA A 217 -1.24 13.29 28.89
N ASP A 218 -0.85 13.84 30.04
CA ASP A 218 0.23 13.28 30.87
C ASP A 218 -0.13 11.89 31.43
N GLU A 219 -1.35 11.70 31.91
CA GLU A 219 -1.84 10.39 32.39
C GLU A 219 -1.79 9.32 31.28
N GLN A 220 -2.26 9.67 30.08
CA GLN A 220 -2.28 8.76 28.95
C GLN A 220 -0.88 8.45 28.41
N ILE A 221 0.01 9.45 28.36
CA ILE A 221 1.41 9.27 27.99
C ILE A 221 2.13 8.41 29.01
N HIS A 222 1.87 8.58 30.31
CA HIS A 222 2.43 7.73 31.35
C HIS A 222 2.01 6.27 31.16
N THR A 223 0.71 6.04 30.96
CA THR A 223 0.17 4.69 30.71
C THR A 223 0.79 4.07 29.45
N MET A 224 0.87 4.84 28.37
CA MET A 224 1.49 4.41 27.11
C MET A 224 2.97 4.09 27.29
N ARG A 225 3.71 4.88 28.08
CA ARG A 225 5.13 4.66 28.38
C ARG A 225 5.37 3.34 29.09
N VAL A 226 4.56 3.00 30.10
CA VAL A 226 4.66 1.72 30.81
C VAL A 226 4.50 0.55 29.84
N HIS A 227 3.50 0.61 28.95
CA HIS A 227 3.31 -0.42 27.92
C HIS A 227 4.46 -0.49 26.91
N VAL A 228 4.99 0.64 26.48
CA VAL A 228 6.14 0.70 25.57
C VAL A 228 7.37 0.05 26.20
N GLN A 229 7.66 0.37 27.47
CA GLN A 229 8.82 -0.14 28.17
C GLN A 229 8.72 -1.66 28.42
N ALA A 230 7.55 -2.14 28.82
CA ALA A 230 7.29 -3.59 28.93
C ALA A 230 7.43 -4.32 27.59
N ASN A 231 7.07 -3.69 26.46
CA ASN A 231 7.26 -4.25 25.13
C ASN A 231 8.73 -4.25 24.70
N MET A 232 9.51 -3.24 25.10
CA MET A 232 10.95 -3.17 24.80
C MET A 232 11.76 -4.20 25.59
N GLU A 233 11.37 -4.47 26.83
CA GLU A 233 12.00 -5.51 27.66
C GLU A 233 11.73 -6.92 27.12
N ASN A 234 10.59 -7.12 26.45
CA ASN A 234 10.22 -8.37 25.78
C ASN A 234 10.49 -8.32 24.26
N GLU A 235 11.50 -7.57 23.80
CA GLU A 235 11.80 -7.46 22.37
C GLU A 235 12.11 -8.85 21.78
N SER A 236 11.13 -9.38 21.04
CA SER A 236 11.28 -10.66 20.36
C SER A 236 12.15 -10.49 19.13
N SER A 237 13.25 -11.23 19.05
CA SER A 237 14.10 -11.22 17.85
C SER A 237 13.36 -11.80 16.64
N MET A 238 13.66 -11.34 15.42
CA MET A 238 13.16 -11.99 14.18
C MET A 238 13.52 -13.48 14.12
N LYS A 239 14.59 -13.90 14.81
CA LYS A 239 14.97 -15.31 14.96
C LYS A 239 13.94 -16.09 15.79
N GLU A 240 13.34 -15.48 16.81
CA GLU A 240 12.31 -16.12 17.63
C GLU A 240 11.06 -16.47 16.85
N LEU A 241 10.75 -15.75 15.77
CA LEU A 241 9.64 -16.11 14.88
C LEU A 241 9.81 -17.54 14.36
N PHE A 242 11.05 -17.93 14.01
CA PHE A 242 11.36 -19.26 13.47
C PHE A 242 11.75 -20.26 14.56
N THR A 243 12.35 -19.82 15.66
CA THR A 243 12.78 -20.70 16.76
C THR A 243 11.63 -21.09 17.70
N ASN A 244 10.68 -20.20 17.96
CA ASN A 244 9.63 -20.45 18.92
C ASN A 244 8.41 -21.10 18.27
N ARG A 245 8.13 -22.34 18.69
CA ARG A 245 7.01 -23.16 18.20
C ARG A 245 5.63 -22.51 18.38
N LYS A 246 5.50 -21.56 19.32
CA LYS A 246 4.29 -20.74 19.51
C LYS A 246 3.87 -19.99 18.23
N TYR A 247 4.83 -19.54 17.43
CA TYR A 247 4.57 -18.74 16.23
C TYR A 247 4.36 -19.57 14.97
N TRP A 248 4.71 -20.85 14.98
CA TRP A 248 4.67 -21.70 13.78
C TRP A 248 3.27 -21.79 13.18
N ASN A 249 2.23 -21.96 14.00
CA ASN A 249 0.84 -21.98 13.52
C ASN A 249 0.47 -20.67 12.80
N ALA A 250 0.89 -19.52 13.32
CA ALA A 250 0.64 -18.23 12.68
C ALA A 250 1.43 -18.09 11.37
N ILE A 251 2.69 -18.53 11.34
CA ILE A 251 3.54 -18.50 10.14
C ILE A 251 2.96 -19.38 9.03
N TYR A 252 2.52 -20.60 9.35
CA TYR A 252 1.90 -21.48 8.36
C TYR A 252 0.61 -20.89 7.79
N ILE A 253 -0.25 -20.33 8.63
CA ILE A 253 -1.50 -19.71 8.18
C ILE A 253 -1.22 -18.48 7.30
N VAL A 254 -0.35 -17.56 7.73
CA VAL A 254 -0.06 -16.34 6.97
C VAL A 254 0.64 -16.65 5.65
N THR A 255 1.65 -17.52 5.68
CA THR A 255 2.39 -17.94 4.48
C THR A 255 1.47 -18.68 3.51
N GLY A 256 0.68 -19.64 4.01
CA GLY A 256 -0.29 -20.38 3.20
C GLY A 256 -1.34 -19.47 2.55
N LEU A 257 -1.92 -18.54 3.31
CA LEU A 257 -2.86 -17.56 2.76
C LEU A 257 -2.24 -16.66 1.70
N LYS A 258 -0.96 -16.27 1.86
CA LYS A 258 -0.25 -15.46 0.86
C LYS A 258 0.08 -16.23 -0.40
N ILE A 259 0.52 -17.49 -0.28
CA ILE A 259 0.75 -18.36 -1.44
C ILE A 259 -0.55 -18.54 -2.21
N LEU A 260 -1.66 -18.88 -1.52
CA LEU A 260 -2.97 -18.99 -2.16
C LEU A 260 -3.39 -17.70 -2.85
N GLN A 261 -3.16 -16.54 -2.22
CA GLN A 261 -3.44 -15.23 -2.82
C GLN A 261 -2.66 -15.02 -4.13
N TYR A 262 -1.38 -15.36 -4.18
CA TYR A 262 -0.58 -15.25 -5.42
C TYR A 262 -1.00 -16.26 -6.48
N MET A 263 -1.33 -17.49 -6.10
CA MET A 263 -1.80 -18.54 -7.01
C MET A 263 -3.12 -18.20 -7.71
N THR A 264 -3.93 -17.28 -7.16
CA THR A 264 -5.13 -16.78 -7.87
C THR A 264 -4.82 -16.03 -9.17
N GLY A 265 -3.56 -15.66 -9.43
CA GLY A 265 -3.19 -14.86 -10.60
C GLY A 265 -3.69 -13.42 -10.53
N SER A 266 -4.21 -12.95 -9.39
CA SER A 266 -4.81 -11.62 -9.25
C SER A 266 -3.90 -10.46 -9.67
N LEU A 267 -2.58 -10.57 -9.43
CA LEU A 267 -1.60 -9.56 -9.90
C LEU A 267 -1.39 -9.60 -11.41
N ALA A 268 -1.40 -10.80 -12.02
CA ALA A 268 -1.29 -10.95 -13.47
C ALA A 268 -2.54 -10.37 -14.15
N ILE A 269 -3.74 -10.71 -13.65
CA ILE A 269 -5.00 -10.14 -14.16
C ILE A 269 -4.98 -8.61 -14.04
N GLN A 270 -4.58 -8.05 -12.89
CA GLN A 270 -4.50 -6.59 -12.72
C GLN A 270 -3.52 -5.92 -13.67
N SER A 271 -2.38 -6.57 -13.95
CA SER A 271 -1.33 -6.01 -14.81
C SER A 271 -1.64 -6.13 -16.30
N TYR A 272 -2.37 -7.17 -16.71
CA TYR A 272 -2.62 -7.50 -18.12
C TYR A 272 -4.09 -7.35 -18.54
N VAL A 273 -4.96 -6.78 -17.70
CA VAL A 273 -6.42 -6.77 -17.93
C VAL A 273 -6.80 -6.24 -19.31
N GLU A 274 -6.22 -5.12 -19.75
CA GLU A 274 -6.54 -4.55 -21.07
C GLU A 274 -6.09 -5.47 -22.20
N MET A 275 -4.91 -6.09 -22.06
CA MET A 275 -4.34 -6.99 -23.06
C MET A 275 -5.15 -8.29 -23.16
N ILE A 276 -5.50 -8.92 -22.03
CA ILE A 276 -6.33 -10.13 -21.98
C ILE A 276 -7.64 -9.91 -22.75
N PHE A 277 -8.35 -8.82 -22.45
CA PHE A 277 -9.65 -8.57 -23.09
C PHE A 277 -9.56 -8.11 -24.55
N ARG A 278 -8.44 -7.51 -24.97
CA ARG A 278 -8.19 -7.26 -26.40
C ARG A 278 -8.01 -8.55 -27.21
N HIS A 279 -7.48 -9.61 -26.60
CA HIS A 279 -7.27 -10.90 -27.27
C HIS A 279 -8.47 -11.84 -27.18
N THR A 280 -9.24 -11.79 -26.08
CA THR A 280 -10.31 -12.77 -25.82
C THR A 280 -11.71 -12.28 -26.18
N ALA A 281 -11.98 -10.97 -26.16
CA ALA A 281 -13.32 -10.43 -26.33
C ALA A 281 -13.45 -9.53 -27.57
N LYS A 282 -14.63 -9.53 -28.21
CA LYS A 282 -15.02 -8.53 -29.24
C LYS A 282 -15.29 -7.13 -28.64
N ILE A 283 -15.06 -6.95 -27.34
CA ILE A 283 -15.32 -5.73 -26.59
C ILE A 283 -14.02 -4.91 -26.54
N SER A 284 -14.12 -3.58 -26.57
CA SER A 284 -12.95 -2.70 -26.43
C SER A 284 -12.25 -2.93 -25.09
N GLY A 285 -10.99 -3.41 -25.11
CA GLY A 285 -10.17 -3.62 -23.92
C GLY A 285 -10.13 -2.44 -22.93
N PRO A 286 -9.99 -1.17 -23.39
CA PRO A 286 -10.07 0.01 -22.52
C PRO A 286 -11.35 0.12 -21.69
N MET A 287 -12.52 -0.23 -22.24
CA MET A 287 -13.77 -0.16 -21.48
C MET A 287 -13.84 -1.26 -20.41
N VAL A 288 -13.29 -2.43 -20.71
CA VAL A 288 -13.29 -3.55 -19.75
C VAL A 288 -12.34 -3.27 -18.59
N SER A 289 -11.19 -2.64 -18.81
CA SER A 289 -10.28 -2.27 -17.72
C SER A 289 -10.92 -1.25 -16.77
N ILE A 290 -11.73 -0.32 -17.29
CA ILE A 290 -12.52 0.62 -16.47
C ILE A 290 -13.54 -0.13 -15.61
N VAL A 291 -14.32 -1.02 -16.22
CA VAL A 291 -15.31 -1.84 -15.50
C VAL A 291 -14.62 -2.67 -14.42
N TYR A 292 -13.48 -3.28 -14.74
CA TYR A 292 -12.66 -4.00 -13.77
C TYR A 292 -12.26 -3.12 -12.59
N GLY A 293 -11.80 -1.88 -12.83
CA GLY A 293 -11.47 -0.93 -11.78
C GLY A 293 -12.65 -0.59 -10.87
N PHE A 294 -13.84 -0.37 -11.42
CA PHE A 294 -15.05 -0.11 -10.63
C PHE A 294 -15.48 -1.32 -9.82
N VAL A 295 -15.44 -2.52 -10.41
CA VAL A 295 -15.71 -3.78 -9.72
C VAL A 295 -14.69 -4.00 -8.60
N GLN A 296 -13.41 -3.74 -8.82
CA GLN A 296 -12.35 -3.85 -7.82
C GLN A 296 -12.58 -2.88 -6.64
N LEU A 297 -12.94 -1.63 -6.94
CA LEU A 297 -13.25 -0.64 -5.91
C LEU A 297 -14.49 -1.04 -5.10
N GLY A 298 -15.58 -1.39 -5.77
CA GLY A 298 -16.83 -1.81 -5.14
C GLY A 298 -16.67 -3.08 -4.31
N ALA A 299 -16.01 -4.10 -4.85
CA ALA A 299 -15.71 -5.35 -4.15
C ALA A 299 -14.79 -5.11 -2.94
N GLY A 300 -13.80 -4.23 -3.04
CA GLY A 300 -12.93 -3.89 -1.92
C GLY A 300 -13.69 -3.22 -0.77
N ILE A 301 -14.55 -2.24 -1.08
CA ILE A 301 -15.40 -1.58 -0.08
C ILE A 301 -16.38 -2.61 0.51
N GLY A 302 -17.08 -3.36 -0.35
CA GLY A 302 -18.04 -4.37 0.03
C GLY A 302 -17.44 -5.44 0.94
N ALA A 303 -16.32 -6.05 0.54
CA ALA A 303 -15.60 -7.04 1.35
C ALA A 303 -15.29 -6.53 2.75
N THR A 304 -14.98 -5.24 2.89
CA THR A 304 -14.64 -4.67 4.18
C THR A 304 -15.87 -4.47 5.08
N PHE A 305 -17.03 -4.12 4.50
CA PHE A 305 -18.30 -4.12 5.23
C PHE A 305 -18.76 -5.54 5.57
N LEU A 306 -18.75 -6.47 4.62
CA LEU A 306 -19.16 -7.87 4.83
C LEU A 306 -18.30 -8.57 5.88
N ALA A 307 -17.00 -8.28 5.94
CA ALA A 307 -16.10 -8.85 6.95
C ALA A 307 -16.52 -8.52 8.40
N ARG A 308 -17.26 -7.42 8.61
CA ARG A 308 -17.82 -7.06 9.93
C ARG A 308 -19.01 -7.94 10.33
N TYR A 309 -19.82 -8.36 9.36
CA TYR A 309 -21.05 -9.13 9.60
C TYR A 309 -20.82 -10.64 9.58
N PHE A 310 -20.12 -11.15 8.57
CA PHE A 310 -19.96 -12.59 8.33
C PHE A 310 -18.64 -13.16 8.87
N GLY A 311 -17.75 -12.29 9.35
CA GLY A 311 -16.41 -12.68 9.78
C GLY A 311 -15.47 -13.01 8.62
N ARG A 312 -14.17 -13.07 8.93
CA ARG A 312 -13.10 -13.16 7.90
C ARG A 312 -12.99 -14.54 7.26
N ARG A 313 -13.24 -15.62 8.00
CA ARG A 313 -13.05 -17.00 7.52
C ARG A 313 -14.05 -17.38 6.42
N ILE A 314 -15.33 -17.04 6.62
CA ILE A 314 -16.40 -17.32 5.65
C ILE A 314 -16.14 -16.53 4.35
N LEU A 315 -15.72 -15.26 4.48
CA LEU A 315 -15.43 -14.42 3.33
C LEU A 315 -14.24 -14.92 2.50
N ILE A 316 -13.17 -15.41 3.15
CA ILE A 316 -12.03 -16.00 2.44
C ILE A 316 -12.44 -17.29 1.73
N LEU A 317 -13.19 -18.18 2.39
CA LEU A 317 -13.60 -19.46 1.79
C LEU A 317 -14.51 -19.25 0.57
N THR A 318 -15.50 -18.35 0.68
CA THR A 318 -16.40 -18.00 -0.42
C THR A 318 -15.68 -17.28 -1.57
N SER A 319 -14.69 -16.45 -1.27
CA SER A 319 -13.83 -15.84 -2.29
C SER A 319 -12.98 -16.90 -3.01
N CYS A 320 -12.40 -17.85 -2.29
CA CYS A 320 -11.60 -18.91 -2.89
C CYS A 320 -12.43 -19.81 -3.80
N THR A 321 -13.65 -20.18 -3.39
CA THR A 321 -14.55 -20.98 -4.24
C THR A 321 -14.97 -20.21 -5.49
N GLY A 322 -15.28 -18.91 -5.36
CA GLY A 322 -15.60 -18.05 -6.50
C GLY A 322 -14.44 -17.92 -7.50
N VAL A 323 -13.21 -17.73 -7.01
CA VAL A 323 -12.01 -17.69 -7.86
C VAL A 323 -11.77 -19.04 -8.52
N ALA A 324 -11.89 -20.15 -7.79
CA ALA A 324 -11.71 -21.49 -8.35
C ALA A 324 -12.70 -21.76 -9.50
N LEU A 325 -13.99 -21.50 -9.28
CA LEU A 325 -15.01 -21.65 -10.31
C LEU A 325 -14.72 -20.76 -11.53
N SER A 326 -14.36 -19.50 -11.29
CA SER A 326 -14.07 -18.54 -12.37
C SER A 326 -12.87 -18.99 -13.22
N LEU A 327 -11.79 -19.45 -12.59
CA LEU A 327 -10.62 -19.94 -13.29
C LEU A 327 -10.94 -21.21 -14.09
N THR A 328 -11.66 -22.18 -13.50
CA THR A 328 -12.10 -23.38 -14.22
C THR A 328 -12.98 -23.06 -15.43
N THR A 329 -13.79 -22.00 -15.37
CA THR A 329 -14.62 -21.58 -16.52
C THR A 329 -13.81 -20.90 -17.62
N ILE A 330 -12.69 -20.27 -17.29
CA ILE A 330 -11.81 -19.59 -18.25
C ILE A 330 -10.86 -20.60 -18.92
N GLY A 331 -10.49 -21.68 -18.22
CA GLY A 331 -9.59 -22.74 -18.70
C GLY A 331 -8.34 -22.83 -17.85
#